data_AF-A0A927A522-F1
#
_entry.id   AF-A0A927A522-F1
#
_cell.length_a   1.000
_cell.length_b   1.000
_cell.length_c   1.000
_cell.angle_alpha   90.00
_cell.angle_beta   90.00
_cell.angle_gamma   90.00
#
_symmetry.space_group_name_H-M   'P 1'
#
loop_
_entity.id
_entity.type
_entity.pdbx_description
1 polymer ?
#
loop_
_entity_poly.entity_id
_entity_poly.type
_entity_poly.pdbx_seq_one_letter_code
_entity_poly.pdbx_strand_id
1 'polypeptide(L)'
;MPRFAKGKRPIFLENKQTDQLLSIVIALMGEVSVLRDRLDTLERLAEAKGLILRQEIETYEPDTHIIEEQERSRAEYVARILRILQEE
;
A
#
# COMPACT_ATOMS: atom_id res chain seq x y z
N MET A 1 -30.03 14.89 16.81
CA MET A 1 -28.92 14.58 17.74
C MET A 1 -28.14 13.41 17.18
N PRO A 2 -26.80 13.51 16.98
CA PRO A 2 -26.02 12.36 16.53
C PRO A 2 -25.90 11.34 17.67
N ARG A 3 -26.26 10.08 17.41
CA ARG A 3 -26.11 8.97 18.37
C ARG A 3 -24.64 8.55 18.39
N PHE A 4 -23.90 9.00 19.39
CA PHE A 4 -22.62 8.37 19.71
C PHE A 4 -22.91 6.99 20.33
N ALA A 5 -22.36 5.93 19.74
CA ALA A 5 -22.44 4.60 20.30
C ALA A 5 -21.77 4.60 21.69
N LYS A 6 -22.56 4.40 22.74
CA LYS A 6 -22.08 4.28 24.13
C LYS A 6 -21.52 2.87 24.34
N GLY A 7 -20.33 2.61 23.82
CA GLY A 7 -19.58 1.38 24.09
C GLY A 7 -18.09 1.66 24.08
N LYS A 8 -17.37 1.26 25.14
CA LYS A 8 -15.90 1.16 25.07
C LYS A 8 -15.60 0.23 23.88
N ARG A 9 -14.70 0.65 22.98
CA ARG A 9 -14.28 -0.22 21.87
C ARG A 9 -13.84 -1.56 22.45
N PRO A 10 -14.43 -2.68 22.03
CA PRO A 10 -14.03 -3.99 22.52
C PRO A 10 -12.56 -4.20 22.21
N ILE A 11 -11.83 -4.68 23.21
CA ILE A 11 -10.45 -5.13 23.06
C ILE A 11 -10.55 -6.63 22.77
N PHE A 12 -10.07 -7.05 21.61
CA PHE A 12 -10.14 -8.43 21.13
C PHE A 12 -8.82 -9.18 21.34
N LEU A 13 -7.69 -8.47 21.30
CA LEU A 13 -6.35 -9.02 21.52
C LEU A 13 -5.79 -8.65 22.91
N GLU A 14 -4.56 -9.09 23.19
CA GLU A 14 -3.93 -8.97 24.52
C GLU A 14 -3.92 -7.55 25.10
N ASN A 15 -3.76 -6.54 24.24
CA ASN A 15 -3.83 -5.14 24.65
C ASN A 15 -4.40 -4.25 23.53
N LYS A 16 -4.77 -3.03 23.93
CA LYS A 16 -5.36 -2.01 23.04
C LYS A 16 -4.42 -1.64 21.88
N GLN A 17 -3.11 -1.61 22.12
CA GLN A 17 -2.12 -1.27 21.10
C GLN A 17 -2.06 -2.31 19.99
N THR A 18 -2.15 -3.60 20.33
CA THR A 18 -2.18 -4.70 19.38
C THR A 18 -3.45 -4.68 18.52
N ASP A 19 -4.61 -4.42 19.12
CA ASP A 19 -5.86 -4.24 18.35
C ASP A 19 -5.82 -3.04 17.42
N GLN A 20 -5.21 -1.94 17.86
CA GLN A 20 -5.00 -0.75 17.04
C GLN A 20 -4.07 -1.04 15.86
N LEU A 21 -2.97 -1.75 16.10
CA LEU A 21 -2.04 -2.19 15.05
C LEU A 21 -2.76 -3.10 14.04
N LEU A 22 -3.50 -4.11 14.51
CA LEU A 22 -4.27 -5.00 13.63
C LEU A 22 -5.29 -4.21 12.80
N SER A 23 -5.99 -3.24 13.40
CA SER A 23 -6.94 -2.38 12.69
C SER A 23 -6.26 -1.56 11.59
N ILE A 24 -5.06 -1.02 11.86
CA ILE A 24 -4.26 -0.29 10.87
C ILE A 24 -3.82 -1.22 9.74
N VAL A 25 -3.35 -2.43 10.05
CA VAL A 25 -2.92 -3.42 9.06
C VAL A 25 -4.09 -3.85 8.15
N ILE A 26 -5.28 -4.11 8.72
CA ILE A 26 -6.47 -4.46 7.94
C ILE A 26 -6.89 -3.31 7.02
N ALA A 27 -6.86 -2.06 7.51
CA ALA A 27 -7.17 -0.89 6.69
C ALA A 27 -6.16 -0.74 5.53
N LEU A 28 -4.86 -0.86 5.82
CA LEU A 28 -3.80 -0.82 4.80
C LEU A 28 -3.95 -1.96 3.78
N MET A 29 -4.30 -3.16 4.21
CA MET A 29 -4.58 -4.29 3.32
C MET A 29 -5.72 -3.97 2.36
N GLY A 30 -6.79 -3.32 2.84
CA GLY A 30 -7.89 -2.86 2.00
C GLY A 30 -7.43 -1.87 0.93
N GLU A 31 -6.67 -0.85 1.31
CA GLU A 31 -6.11 0.12 0.37
C GLU A 31 -5.18 -0.53 -0.67
N VAL A 32 -4.32 -1.46 -0.23
CA VAL A 32 -3.44 -2.23 -1.13
C VAL A 32 -4.24 -3.08 -2.10
N SER A 33 -5.35 -3.68 -1.67
CA SER A 33 -6.24 -4.44 -2.56
C SER A 33 -6.82 -3.55 -3.65
N VAL A 34 -7.34 -2.37 -3.28
CA VAL A 34 -7.91 -1.42 -4.25
C VAL A 34 -6.85 -0.94 -5.25
N LEU A 35 -5.62 -0.70 -4.78
CA LEU A 35 -4.50 -0.33 -5.66
C LEU A 35 -4.15 -1.45 -6.64
N ARG A 36 -4.11 -2.70 -6.18
CA ARG A 36 -3.87 -3.87 -7.05
C ARG A 36 -4.95 -4.03 -8.11
N ASP A 37 -6.22 -3.91 -7.74
CA ASP A 37 -7.34 -3.99 -8.68
C ASP A 37 -7.30 -2.87 -9.72
N ARG A 38 -6.90 -1.66 -9.30
CA ARG A 38 -6.72 -0.53 -10.22
C ARG A 38 -5.57 -0.77 -11.19
N LEU A 39 -4.45 -1.35 -10.75
CA LEU A 39 -3.32 -1.71 -11.62
C LEU A 39 -3.72 -2.78 -12.64
N ASP A 40 -4.36 -3.86 -12.22
CA ASP A 40 -4.88 -4.90 -13.14
C ASP A 40 -5.85 -4.30 -14.18
N THR A 41 -6.72 -3.37 -13.75
CA THR A 41 -7.61 -2.66 -14.68
C THR A 41 -6.82 -1.84 -15.70
N LEU A 42 -5.78 -1.13 -15.27
CA LEU A 42 -4.93 -0.34 -16.17
C LEU A 42 -4.18 -1.22 -17.18
N GLU A 43 -3.63 -2.34 -16.73
CA GLU A 43 -2.94 -3.31 -17.59
C GLU A 43 -3.89 -3.90 -18.64
N ARG A 44 -5.10 -4.29 -18.24
CA ARG A 44 -6.13 -4.79 -19.17
C ARG A 44 -6.56 -3.73 -20.19
N LEU A 45 -6.71 -2.47 -19.75
CA LEU A 45 -7.06 -1.38 -20.65
C LEU A 45 -5.91 -1.04 -21.62
N ALA A 46 -4.66 -1.13 -21.17
CA ALA A 46 -3.48 -0.95 -22.02
C ALA A 46 -3.39 -2.07 -23.08
N GLU A 47 -3.58 -3.32 -22.67
CA GLU A 47 -3.59 -4.49 -23.55
C GLU A 47 -4.74 -4.40 -24.57
N ALA A 48 -5.97 -4.07 -24.12
CA ALA A 48 -7.12 -3.90 -24.99
C ALA A 48 -6.94 -2.79 -26.04
N LYS A 49 -6.08 -1.79 -25.74
CA LYS A 49 -5.71 -0.72 -26.67
C LYS A 49 -4.45 -1.03 -27.51
N GLY A 50 -3.84 -2.21 -27.32
CA GLY A 50 -2.64 -2.63 -28.04
C GLY A 50 -1.39 -1.84 -27.65
N LEU A 51 -1.32 -1.27 -26.45
CA LEU A 51 -0.17 -0.47 -26.00
C LEU A 51 0.93 -1.31 -25.37
N ILE A 52 0.56 -2.23 -24.48
CA ILE A 52 1.48 -3.06 -23.69
C ILE A 52 0.79 -4.41 -23.46
N LEU A 53 1.50 -5.53 -23.66
CA LEU A 53 1.00 -6.85 -23.29
C LEU A 53 1.29 -7.14 -21.82
N ARG A 54 0.37 -7.81 -21.12
CA ARG A 54 0.62 -8.21 -19.71
C ARG A 54 1.88 -9.05 -19.56
N GLN A 55 2.16 -9.91 -20.53
CA GLN A 55 3.37 -10.72 -20.53
C GLN A 55 4.65 -9.88 -20.62
N GLU A 56 4.63 -8.75 -21.34
CA GLU A 56 5.80 -7.85 -21.42
C GLU A 56 6.11 -7.21 -20.07
N ILE A 57 5.08 -6.90 -19.27
CA ILE A 57 5.24 -6.38 -17.89
C ILE A 57 5.86 -7.46 -16.99
N GLU A 58 5.37 -8.69 -17.06
CA GLU A 58 5.88 -9.80 -16.24
C GLU A 58 7.33 -10.19 -16.57
N THR A 59 7.73 -10.03 -17.84
CA THR A 59 9.10 -10.30 -18.28
C THR A 59 9.98 -9.05 -18.35
N TYR A 60 9.48 -7.91 -17.90
CA TYR A 60 10.23 -6.66 -17.97
C TYR A 60 11.43 -6.69 -17.03
N GLU A 61 12.62 -6.63 -17.59
CA GLU A 61 13.87 -6.44 -16.84
C GLU A 61 14.32 -4.98 -16.97
N PRO A 62 14.21 -4.17 -15.90
CA PRO A 62 14.74 -2.81 -15.92
C PRO A 62 16.25 -2.83 -16.02
N ASP A 63 16.82 -1.84 -16.71
CA ASP A 63 18.25 -1.63 -16.73
C ASP A 63 18.78 -1.11 -15.37
N THR A 64 20.11 -1.11 -15.22
CA THR A 64 20.77 -0.68 -13.98
C THR A 64 20.39 0.74 -13.56
N HIS A 65 20.18 1.65 -14.52
CA HIS A 65 19.85 3.03 -14.22
C HIS A 65 18.43 3.15 -13.64
N ILE A 66 17.47 2.42 -14.22
CA ILE A 66 16.09 2.38 -13.73
C ILE A 66 16.04 1.75 -12.33
N ILE A 67 16.82 0.68 -12.09
CA ILE A 67 16.92 0.05 -10.78
C ILE A 67 17.41 1.05 -9.73
N GLU A 68 18.51 1.76 -10.00
CA GLU A 68 19.06 2.77 -9.10
C GLU A 68 18.06 3.89 -8.78
N GLU A 69 17.30 4.35 -9.77
CA GLU A 69 16.25 5.36 -9.58
C GLU A 69 15.11 4.85 -8.69
N GLN A 70 14.67 3.61 -8.90
CA GLN A 70 13.64 2.97 -8.09
C GLN A 70 14.10 2.76 -6.64
N GLU A 71 15.34 2.33 -6.43
CA GLU A 71 15.93 2.17 -5.10
C GLU A 71 16.00 3.50 -4.35
N ARG A 72 16.45 4.56 -5.03
CA ARG A 72 16.50 5.92 -4.45
C ARG A 72 15.11 6.39 -4.06
N SER A 73 14.14 6.30 -4.97
CA SER A 73 12.75 6.70 -4.71
C SER A 73 12.14 5.92 -3.54
N ARG A 74 12.40 4.61 -3.46
CA ARG A 74 11.95 3.75 -2.36
C ARG A 74 12.61 4.16 -1.04
N ALA A 75 13.91 4.40 -1.02
CA ALA A 75 14.64 4.83 0.16
C ALA A 75 14.12 6.18 0.68
N GLU A 76 13.89 7.16 -0.19
CA GLU A 76 13.31 8.45 0.17
C GLU A 76 11.88 8.31 0.69
N TYR A 77 11.06 7.46 0.09
CA TYR A 77 9.70 7.20 0.54
C TYR A 77 9.68 6.60 1.95
N VAL A 78 10.51 5.58 2.18
CA VAL A 78 10.67 4.95 3.50
C VAL A 78 11.19 5.97 4.52
N ALA A 79 12.19 6.78 4.16
CA ALA A 79 12.72 7.81 5.06
C ALA A 79 11.65 8.84 5.46
N ARG A 80 10.81 9.29 4.51
CA ARG A 80 9.69 10.21 4.82
C ARG A 80 8.67 9.61 5.79
N ILE A 81 8.36 8.32 5.65
CA ILE A 81 7.43 7.63 6.56
C ILE A 81 8.05 7.46 7.95
N LEU A 82 9.30 7.02 8.00
CA LEU A 82 9.98 6.71 9.26
C LEU A 82 10.49 7.94 10.01
N ARG A 83 10.45 9.15 9.39
CA ARG A 83 10.85 10.41 10.04
C ARG A 83 10.15 10.62 11.38
N ILE A 84 8.90 10.19 11.50
CA ILE A 84 8.09 10.29 12.74
C ILE A 84 8.73 9.51 13.90
N LEU A 85 9.48 8.44 13.63
CA LEU A 85 10.14 7.62 14.64
C LEU A 85 11.54 8.14 15.03
N GLN A 86 12.07 9.16 14.32
CA GLN A 86 13.39 9.74 14.59
C GLN A 86 13.33 11.06 15.37
N GLU A 87 12.15 11.66 15.51
CA GLU A 87 11.92 12.93 16.21
C GLU A 87 11.49 12.75 17.69
N GLU A 88 11.59 11.53 18.24
CA GLU A 88 11.42 11.23 19.69
C GLU A 88 12.74 11.24 20.46
#